data_AF-A0A838HS59-F1
#
_entry.id   AF-A0A838HS59-F1
#
_cell.length_a   1.000
_cell.length_b   1.000
_cell.length_c   1.000
_cell.angle_alpha   90.00
_cell.angle_beta   90.00
_cell.angle_gamma   90.00
#
_symmetry.space_group_name_H-M   'P 1'
#
loop_
_entity.id
_entity.type
_entity.pdbx_description
1 polymer ?
#
loop_
_entity_poly.entity_id
_entity_poly.type
_entity_poly.pdbx_seq_one_letter_code
_entity_poly.pdbx_strand_id
1 'polypeptide(L)'
;MTGFADLVDLAAGRLGGMVLAANDEFFAEKENLLSPLPPVFEAGRYTDRGKWMDGWETRRRRTPGSDWAVVRLGVPGVVRGVVVDTTHFRGNHPEAFSLEGCAVEGDPPAAEVLADGVRWHELVGRTPLVGDSAQRFAVDDARRVTHVRLVIHPDGGVARLRVQGDPLPDLRRLADRAGGMDLAAVVNGGQVTAASGEFFASRHNLVMVGDSVHMGDGWETRRRRGPGHDWAVVRLAATGVVERVDIDTTHYKGNHPDRCSVEVCTAGGDAVPAEGWRTVVPETRLGPHARHLFGVDDPDPATHVRLNIFPDGGVARLRVRGRVTDDGWRAWGTRWLDVLLREQAETVLRACCASTAWVAGMTARRPFGDFGALTAAADDVWRDLGAADRLEAFAAHPRIGDREGSAWSKQEQSAAAGAGGDTPTRLAAGNRVYEERFGHVFLICATGRSAEEMLADLDRRLGNDPDTELRVAAEEQRKVTRIRLEKLVRP
;
A
#
# COMPACT_ATOMS: atom_id res chain seq x y z
N MET A 1 22.97 -8.77 2.14
CA MET A 1 21.68 -8.05 2.33
C MET A 1 21.91 -6.60 1.96
N THR A 2 21.21 -6.10 0.96
CA THR A 2 21.16 -4.66 0.65
C THR A 2 20.59 -3.93 1.86
N GLY A 3 21.24 -2.84 2.30
CA GLY A 3 20.74 -2.06 3.42
C GLY A 3 19.43 -1.37 3.07
N PHE A 4 18.65 -0.90 4.05
CA PHE A 4 17.43 -0.12 3.79
C PHE A 4 17.71 1.13 2.92
N ALA A 5 18.97 1.58 2.89
CA ALA A 5 19.47 2.66 2.03
C ALA A 5 19.21 2.45 0.53
N ASP A 6 19.07 1.18 0.11
CA ASP A 6 18.84 0.82 -1.29
C ASP A 6 17.34 0.60 -1.59
N LEU A 7 16.45 0.89 -0.64
CA LEU A 7 15.00 0.84 -0.85
C LEU A 7 14.48 2.15 -1.46
N VAL A 8 13.24 2.10 -1.95
CA VAL A 8 12.56 3.27 -2.52
C VAL A 8 12.37 4.33 -1.43
N ASP A 9 12.68 5.58 -1.76
CA ASP A 9 12.28 6.72 -0.96
C ASP A 9 10.78 7.01 -1.14
N LEU A 10 9.98 6.57 -0.18
CA LEU A 10 8.52 6.72 -0.16
C LEU A 10 8.08 8.19 -0.11
N ALA A 11 8.95 9.10 0.35
CA ALA A 11 8.68 10.53 0.43
C ALA A 11 9.08 11.30 -0.85
N ALA A 12 9.65 10.62 -1.86
CA ALA A 12 10.17 11.30 -3.04
C ALA A 12 9.09 12.13 -3.75
N GLY A 13 9.40 13.38 -4.10
CA GLY A 13 8.46 14.29 -4.78
C GLY A 13 7.95 13.74 -6.11
N ARG A 14 8.78 12.99 -6.85
CA ARG A 14 8.39 12.31 -8.09
C ARG A 14 7.35 11.20 -7.92
N LEU A 15 7.14 10.72 -6.68
CA LEU A 15 6.05 9.81 -6.32
C LEU A 15 4.80 10.56 -5.82
N GLY A 16 4.82 11.90 -5.76
CA GLY A 16 3.76 12.72 -5.17
C GLY A 16 3.97 13.07 -3.70
N GLY A 17 5.15 12.75 -3.15
CA GLY A 17 5.53 13.13 -1.79
C GLY A 17 5.60 14.65 -1.62
N MET A 18 5.15 15.16 -0.48
CA MET A 18 4.99 16.60 -0.27
C MET A 18 5.14 16.98 1.20
N VAL A 19 5.82 18.10 1.47
CA VAL A 19 5.91 18.67 2.82
C VAL A 19 4.68 19.54 3.08
N LEU A 20 3.71 19.01 3.82
CA LEU A 20 2.40 19.61 4.03
C LEU A 20 2.45 20.87 4.90
N ALA A 21 3.28 20.83 5.95
CA ALA A 21 3.36 21.90 6.94
C ALA A 21 4.70 21.84 7.68
N ALA A 22 5.14 22.98 8.17
CA ALA A 22 6.14 23.10 9.23
C ALA A 22 5.70 24.21 10.19
N ASN A 23 6.14 24.14 11.45
CA ASN A 23 5.86 25.20 12.41
C ASN A 23 6.75 26.44 12.24
N ASP A 24 7.88 26.29 11.57
CA ASP A 24 8.82 27.36 11.21
C ASP A 24 9.57 26.96 9.93
N GLU A 25 9.89 27.94 9.09
CA GLU A 25 10.68 27.79 7.85
C GLU A 25 11.35 29.13 7.50
N PHE A 26 11.75 29.88 8.53
CA PHE A 26 12.17 31.26 8.36
C PHE A 26 13.39 31.41 7.45
N PHE A 27 14.47 30.65 7.68
CA PHE A 27 15.71 30.83 6.93
C PHE A 27 15.72 30.08 5.60
N ALA A 28 15.11 28.89 5.55
CA ALA A 28 15.01 28.10 4.34
C ALA A 28 13.75 27.23 4.30
N GLU A 29 13.18 27.09 3.10
CA GLU A 29 11.88 26.48 2.82
C GLU A 29 11.86 24.98 3.13
N LYS A 30 10.76 24.51 3.73
CA LYS A 30 10.60 23.11 4.14
C LYS A 30 10.61 22.13 2.96
N GLU A 31 10.20 22.58 1.77
CA GLU A 31 10.15 21.79 0.52
C GLU A 31 11.51 21.21 0.13
N ASN A 32 12.61 21.89 0.49
CA ASN A 32 13.96 21.45 0.18
C ASN A 32 14.29 20.07 0.79
N LEU A 33 13.62 19.67 1.88
CA LEU A 33 13.78 18.35 2.49
C LEU A 33 13.64 17.21 1.47
N LEU A 34 12.72 17.35 0.51
CA LEU A 34 12.38 16.31 -0.47
C LEU A 34 13.03 16.53 -1.83
N SER A 35 13.88 17.55 -1.98
CA SER A 35 14.61 17.81 -3.23
C SER A 35 15.44 16.58 -3.60
N PRO A 36 15.35 16.06 -4.85
CA PRO A 36 16.07 14.85 -5.25
C PRO A 36 17.57 15.11 -5.47
N LEU A 37 17.98 16.38 -5.58
CA LEU A 37 19.36 16.76 -5.82
C LEU A 37 20.19 16.77 -4.53
N PRO A 38 21.49 16.44 -4.59
CA PRO A 38 22.40 16.64 -3.47
C PRO A 38 22.37 18.11 -2.96
N PRO A 39 22.47 18.35 -1.65
CA PRO A 39 22.57 19.70 -1.10
C PRO A 39 23.76 20.48 -1.65
N VAL A 40 23.52 21.72 -2.07
CA VAL A 40 24.58 22.63 -2.52
C VAL A 40 24.78 23.80 -1.56
N PHE A 41 25.99 24.34 -1.55
CA PHE A 41 26.33 25.50 -0.74
C PHE A 41 26.92 26.61 -1.59
N GLU A 42 26.28 27.77 -1.55
CA GLU A 42 26.71 28.96 -2.28
C GLU A 42 27.25 30.00 -1.28
N ALA A 43 28.57 30.06 -1.13
CA ALA A 43 29.21 30.82 -0.06
C ALA A 43 28.83 32.31 0.00
N GLY A 44 28.58 32.94 -1.16
CA GLY A 44 28.24 34.36 -1.29
C GLY A 44 26.75 34.66 -1.44
N ARG A 45 25.87 33.64 -1.37
CA ARG A 45 24.43 33.83 -1.59
C ARG A 45 23.70 34.08 -0.27
N TYR A 46 22.94 35.17 -0.25
CA TYR A 46 22.10 35.59 0.87
C TYR A 46 20.68 35.88 0.38
N THR A 47 19.71 35.66 1.27
CA THR A 47 18.32 36.08 1.12
C THR A 47 18.07 37.31 2.01
N ASP A 48 16.86 37.88 1.93
CA ASP A 48 16.38 38.90 2.85
C ASP A 48 16.28 38.39 4.31
N ARG A 49 16.28 37.07 4.52
CA ARG A 49 16.15 36.43 5.83
C ARG A 49 17.47 35.91 6.40
N GLY A 50 18.54 35.87 5.62
CA GLY A 50 19.84 35.40 6.11
C GLY A 50 20.71 34.78 5.02
N LYS A 51 21.58 33.85 5.40
CA LYS A 51 22.35 33.07 4.43
C LYS A 51 21.40 32.12 3.69
N TRP A 52 21.56 32.00 2.38
CA TRP A 52 20.80 31.00 1.63
C TRP A 52 21.31 29.59 1.97
N MET A 53 20.40 28.68 2.29
CA MET A 53 20.69 27.29 2.59
C MET A 53 19.84 26.37 1.72
N ASP A 54 20.46 25.33 1.15
CA ASP A 54 19.77 24.28 0.40
C ASP A 54 19.25 23.18 1.36
N GLY A 55 18.22 23.54 2.10
CA GLY A 55 17.60 22.70 3.12
C GLY A 55 16.39 23.38 3.73
N TRP A 56 15.85 22.78 4.80
CA TRP A 56 14.91 23.41 5.71
C TRP A 56 15.68 23.97 6.90
N GLU A 57 15.44 25.23 7.27
CA GLU A 57 16.09 25.84 8.43
C GLU A 57 15.15 26.79 9.18
N THR A 58 15.06 26.58 10.49
CA THR A 58 14.17 27.32 11.39
C THR A 58 14.88 28.41 12.18
N ARG A 59 14.11 29.34 12.77
CA ARG A 59 14.67 30.32 13.72
C ARG A 59 15.23 29.62 14.95
N ARG A 60 16.31 30.20 15.48
CA ARG A 60 16.83 29.84 16.81
C ARG A 60 15.74 29.95 17.86
N ARG A 61 15.48 28.85 18.56
CA ARG A 61 14.44 28.76 19.57
C ARG A 61 14.98 29.23 20.91
N ARG A 62 14.22 30.09 21.58
CA ARG A 62 14.54 30.65 22.92
C ARG A 62 13.56 30.23 24.01
N THR A 63 12.58 29.40 23.65
CA THR A 63 11.54 28.87 24.54
C THR A 63 11.53 27.35 24.45
N PRO A 64 11.08 26.63 25.48
CA PRO A 64 10.98 25.17 25.41
C PRO A 64 10.13 24.72 24.20
N GLY A 65 10.55 23.61 23.57
CA GLY A 65 9.87 23.02 22.43
C GLY A 65 10.83 22.55 21.34
N SER A 66 10.24 22.05 20.26
CA SER A 66 10.95 21.50 19.10
C SER A 66 10.29 21.99 17.82
N ASP A 67 11.06 22.10 16.74
CA ASP A 67 10.53 22.36 15.41
C ASP A 67 10.16 21.09 14.67
N TRP A 68 9.17 21.16 13.80
CA TRP A 68 8.67 20.00 13.09
C TRP A 68 8.23 20.32 11.67
N ALA A 69 8.33 19.31 10.81
CA ALA A 69 7.80 19.29 9.45
C ALA A 69 7.00 18.01 9.22
N VAL A 70 5.81 18.12 8.65
CA VAL A 70 4.94 17.00 8.27
C VAL A 70 5.07 16.73 6.78
N VAL A 71 5.34 15.48 6.44
CA VAL A 71 5.50 14.99 5.06
C VAL A 71 4.42 13.96 4.77
N ARG A 72 3.66 14.16 3.70
CA ARG A 72 2.86 13.11 3.06
C ARG A 72 3.76 12.29 2.17
N LEU A 73 3.73 10.97 2.34
CA LEU A 73 4.45 10.05 1.46
C LEU A 73 3.81 10.03 0.07
N GLY A 74 4.63 9.91 -0.97
CA GLY A 74 4.14 9.72 -2.34
C GLY A 74 3.53 8.32 -2.53
N VAL A 75 4.06 7.32 -1.83
CA VAL A 75 3.46 5.98 -1.76
C VAL A 75 3.38 5.55 -0.29
N PRO A 76 2.17 5.21 0.21
CA PRO A 76 2.03 4.61 1.53
C PRO A 76 2.85 3.33 1.65
N GLY A 77 3.41 3.07 2.82
CA GLY A 77 4.29 1.92 2.97
C GLY A 77 4.78 1.69 4.39
N VAL A 78 5.59 0.64 4.53
CA VAL A 78 6.29 0.31 5.78
C VAL A 78 7.68 0.91 5.73
N VAL A 79 7.99 1.82 6.66
CA VAL A 79 9.29 2.49 6.73
C VAL A 79 10.32 1.52 7.30
N ARG A 80 11.43 1.32 6.60
CA ARG A 80 12.55 0.44 7.02
C ARG A 80 13.75 1.23 7.50
N GLY A 81 13.85 2.49 7.10
CA GLY A 81 14.82 3.41 7.65
C GLY A 81 14.67 4.81 7.06
N VAL A 82 15.41 5.74 7.63
CA VAL A 82 15.44 7.13 7.19
C VAL A 82 16.86 7.62 7.03
N VAL A 83 17.04 8.57 6.12
CA VAL A 83 18.25 9.35 5.99
C VAL A 83 17.95 10.78 6.40
N VAL A 84 18.66 11.27 7.41
CA VAL A 84 18.63 12.67 7.83
C VAL A 84 19.96 13.28 7.44
N ASP A 85 19.91 14.18 6.46
CA ASP A 85 21.08 14.81 5.89
C ASP A 85 21.23 16.23 6.42
N THR A 86 22.33 16.49 7.13
CA THR A 86 22.70 17.81 7.66
C THR A 86 23.85 18.44 6.89
N THR A 87 24.15 17.96 5.67
CA THR A 87 25.21 18.51 4.80
C THR A 87 25.08 20.03 4.69
N HIS A 88 26.21 20.73 4.83
CA HIS A 88 26.37 22.19 4.91
C HIS A 88 25.84 22.88 6.19
N PHE A 89 25.12 22.18 7.07
CA PHE A 89 24.71 22.67 8.40
C PHE A 89 25.77 22.34 9.46
N ARG A 90 26.89 23.06 9.43
CA ARG A 90 28.09 22.73 10.23
C ARG A 90 27.99 23.06 11.73
N GLY A 91 27.25 24.10 12.07
CA GLY A 91 27.07 24.55 13.46
C GLY A 91 25.64 24.96 13.80
N ASN A 92 24.75 24.89 12.83
CA ASN A 92 23.32 25.21 12.91
C ASN A 92 22.45 23.98 12.54
N HIS A 93 23.01 22.77 12.57
CA HIS A 93 22.21 21.55 12.56
C HIS A 93 21.52 21.38 13.92
N PRO A 94 20.39 20.69 13.99
CA PRO A 94 19.76 20.35 15.26
C PRO A 94 20.62 19.36 16.05
N GLU A 95 20.62 19.47 17.38
CA GLU A 95 21.37 18.56 18.26
C GLU A 95 20.86 17.11 18.16
N ALA A 96 19.55 16.95 17.95
CA ALA A 96 18.90 15.66 17.80
C ALA A 96 17.66 15.77 16.92
N PHE A 97 17.16 14.63 16.45
CA PHE A 97 15.84 14.52 15.82
C PHE A 97 15.05 13.36 16.41
N SER A 98 13.75 13.33 16.14
CA SER A 98 12.90 12.15 16.22
C SER A 98 12.00 12.10 14.99
N LEU A 99 11.43 10.94 14.73
CA LEU A 99 10.51 10.72 13.62
C LEU A 99 9.26 9.99 14.10
N GLU A 100 8.10 10.49 13.70
CA GLU A 100 6.82 9.86 13.99
C GLU A 100 6.09 9.52 12.68
N GLY A 101 5.22 8.53 12.73
CA GLY A 101 4.37 8.10 11.63
C GLY A 101 2.89 8.17 11.97
N CYS A 102 2.04 8.39 10.96
CA CYS A 102 0.60 8.21 11.06
C CYS A 102 0.02 7.71 9.74
N ALA A 103 -1.23 7.25 9.77
CA ALA A 103 -1.95 6.83 8.59
C ALA A 103 -3.32 7.52 8.52
N VAL A 104 -3.43 8.46 7.60
CA VAL A 104 -4.67 9.13 7.20
C VAL A 104 -4.87 8.83 5.72
N GLU A 105 -6.02 8.27 5.37
CA GLU A 105 -6.34 7.84 4.00
C GLU A 105 -6.86 9.01 3.14
N GLY A 106 -6.64 8.92 1.82
CA GLY A 106 -7.02 9.97 0.88
C GLY A 106 -5.99 11.10 0.82
N ASP A 107 -6.45 12.29 0.46
CA ASP A 107 -5.61 13.50 0.31
C ASP A 107 -6.08 14.62 1.25
N PRO A 108 -6.03 14.40 2.58
CA PRO A 108 -6.50 15.38 3.56
C PRO A 108 -5.62 16.65 3.53
N PRO A 109 -6.21 17.84 3.76
CA PRO A 109 -5.44 19.05 3.97
C PRO A 109 -4.60 18.95 5.27
N ALA A 110 -3.53 19.75 5.36
CA ALA A 110 -2.60 19.71 6.49
C ALA A 110 -3.30 19.88 7.86
N ALA A 111 -4.35 20.69 7.94
CA ALA A 111 -5.11 20.92 9.16
C ALA A 111 -5.80 19.64 9.70
N GLU A 112 -6.27 18.76 8.83
CA GLU A 112 -6.88 17.49 9.23
C GLU A 112 -5.83 16.50 9.72
N VAL A 113 -4.67 16.46 9.07
CA VAL A 113 -3.54 15.60 9.47
C VAL A 113 -2.94 16.02 10.82
N LEU A 114 -3.03 17.31 11.15
CA LEU A 114 -2.56 17.91 12.40
C LEU A 114 -3.64 17.95 13.50
N ALA A 115 -4.86 17.50 13.24
CA ALA A 115 -5.93 17.52 14.23
C ALA A 115 -5.64 16.57 15.40
N ASP A 116 -6.12 16.91 16.60
CA ASP A 116 -5.90 16.15 17.84
C ASP A 116 -6.37 14.67 17.77
N GLY A 117 -7.28 14.36 16.86
CA GLY A 117 -7.76 13.00 16.61
C GLY A 117 -6.76 12.11 15.88
N VAL A 118 -5.74 12.68 15.22
CA VAL A 118 -4.72 11.91 14.49
C VAL A 118 -3.64 11.42 15.45
N ARG A 119 -3.54 10.09 15.57
CA ARG A 119 -2.54 9.45 16.42
C ARG A 119 -1.23 9.29 15.65
N TRP A 120 -0.20 9.97 16.15
CA TRP A 120 1.19 9.81 15.73
C TRP A 120 1.87 8.79 16.65
N HIS A 121 2.67 7.90 16.07
CA HIS A 121 3.49 6.95 16.83
C HIS A 121 4.96 7.11 16.47
N GLU A 122 5.83 6.86 17.43
CA GLU A 122 7.28 6.95 17.23
C GLU A 122 7.76 5.86 16.25
N LEU A 123 8.50 6.29 15.22
CA LEU A 123 9.26 5.42 14.31
C LEU A 123 10.75 5.45 14.64
N VAL A 124 11.26 6.62 15.04
CA VAL A 124 12.62 6.83 15.55
C VAL A 124 12.55 7.74 16.77
N GLY A 125 12.99 7.23 17.92
CA GLY A 125 13.10 8.02 19.14
C GLY A 125 14.18 9.10 19.04
N ARG A 126 14.21 9.98 20.05
CA ARG A 126 15.13 11.12 20.07
C ARG A 126 16.59 10.67 19.94
N THR A 127 17.22 11.01 18.82
CA THR A 127 18.55 10.53 18.43
C THR A 127 19.46 11.71 18.07
N PRO A 128 20.70 11.79 18.60
CA PRO A 128 21.64 12.84 18.28
C PRO A 128 21.99 12.89 16.78
N LEU A 129 22.29 14.09 16.28
CA LEU A 129 22.77 14.29 14.92
C LEU A 129 24.17 14.89 14.92
N VAL A 130 24.97 14.48 13.94
CA VAL A 130 26.22 15.13 13.56
C VAL A 130 25.96 16.14 12.45
N GLY A 131 26.56 17.32 12.52
CA GLY A 131 26.52 18.32 11.44
C GLY A 131 27.33 17.91 10.22
N ASP A 132 26.96 18.47 9.06
CA ASP A 132 27.64 18.25 7.78
C ASP A 132 27.73 16.77 7.36
N SER A 133 26.65 16.00 7.59
CA SER A 133 26.65 14.56 7.38
C SER A 133 25.29 13.98 7.01
N ALA A 134 25.29 13.06 6.04
CA ALA A 134 24.14 12.22 5.70
C ALA A 134 24.10 10.98 6.60
N GLN A 135 23.24 11.00 7.62
CA GLN A 135 23.14 9.95 8.63
C GLN A 135 21.95 9.03 8.36
N ARG A 136 22.11 7.73 8.66
CA ARG A 136 21.16 6.67 8.33
C ARG A 136 20.67 5.98 9.60
N PHE A 137 19.36 5.87 9.76
CA PHE A 137 18.72 5.29 10.94
C PHE A 137 17.75 4.20 10.52
N ALA A 138 17.93 2.99 11.03
CA ALA A 138 16.98 1.90 10.79
C ALA A 138 15.69 2.15 11.58
N VAL A 139 14.56 1.70 11.03
CA VAL A 139 13.25 1.74 11.69
C VAL A 139 12.78 0.30 11.88
N ASP A 140 12.55 -0.07 13.14
CA ASP A 140 12.01 -1.38 13.53
C ASP A 140 10.51 -1.26 13.81
N ASP A 141 9.75 -0.90 12.77
CA ASP A 141 8.30 -0.82 12.81
C ASP A 141 7.72 -1.48 11.56
N ALA A 142 6.77 -2.39 11.76
CA ALA A 142 6.11 -3.11 10.67
C ALA A 142 4.84 -2.40 10.17
N ARG A 143 4.40 -1.32 10.82
CA ARG A 143 3.14 -0.64 10.52
C ARG A 143 3.27 0.21 9.27
N ARG A 144 2.20 0.21 8.47
CA ARG A 144 2.05 1.07 7.30
C ARG A 144 1.70 2.49 7.73
N VAL A 145 2.36 3.46 7.10
CA VAL A 145 2.11 4.90 7.28
C VAL A 145 1.82 5.58 5.95
N THR A 146 1.10 6.69 6.01
CA THR A 146 0.86 7.59 4.86
C THR A 146 1.55 8.94 5.04
N HIS A 147 1.88 9.30 6.27
CA HIS A 147 2.59 10.53 6.62
C HIS A 147 3.68 10.26 7.65
N VAL A 148 4.72 11.09 7.62
CA VAL A 148 5.73 11.16 8.68
C VAL A 148 5.86 12.58 9.20
N ARG A 149 6.24 12.74 10.47
CA ARG A 149 6.58 14.01 11.09
C ARG A 149 8.03 13.97 11.55
N LEU A 150 8.87 14.77 10.89
CA LEU A 150 10.23 15.03 11.34
C LEU A 150 10.16 16.07 12.46
N VAL A 151 10.76 15.75 13.61
CA VAL A 151 10.89 16.68 14.73
C VAL A 151 12.37 16.91 15.00
N ILE A 152 12.82 18.15 14.97
CA ILE A 152 14.20 18.56 15.25
C ILE A 152 14.26 19.24 16.62
N HIS A 153 15.30 18.91 17.39
CA HIS A 153 15.41 19.31 18.80
C HIS A 153 16.62 20.23 19.01
N PRO A 154 16.44 21.44 19.55
CA PRO A 154 15.18 22.20 19.62
C PRO A 154 14.80 22.91 18.30
N ASP A 155 15.79 23.20 17.47
CA ASP A 155 15.71 23.95 16.22
C ASP A 155 16.96 23.68 15.37
N GLY A 156 17.04 24.24 14.16
CA GLY A 156 18.22 24.16 13.31
C GLY A 156 17.86 23.85 11.85
N GLY A 157 18.82 23.29 11.12
CA GLY A 157 18.64 22.97 9.71
C GLY A 157 18.94 21.53 9.32
N VAL A 158 18.13 21.03 8.38
CA VAL A 158 18.22 19.70 7.76
C VAL A 158 18.16 19.89 6.25
N ALA A 159 19.18 19.41 5.55
CA ALA A 159 19.30 19.54 4.11
C ALA A 159 18.31 18.63 3.37
N ARG A 160 18.26 17.34 3.73
CA ARG A 160 17.36 16.35 3.10
C ARG A 160 16.80 15.37 4.11
N LEU A 161 15.59 14.92 3.83
CA LEU A 161 14.97 13.74 4.44
C LEU A 161 14.73 12.69 3.34
N ARG A 162 15.10 11.44 3.60
CA ARG A 162 14.68 10.28 2.80
C ARG A 162 13.96 9.29 3.70
N VAL A 163 12.83 8.77 3.23
CA VAL A 163 12.01 7.81 3.97
C VAL A 163 12.00 6.50 3.19
N GLN A 164 12.92 5.60 3.53
CA GLN A 164 13.18 4.40 2.77
C GLN A 164 12.34 3.23 3.28
N GLY A 165 11.64 2.56 2.36
CA GLY A 165 10.74 1.50 2.78
C GLY A 165 10.09 0.69 1.67
N ASP A 166 9.15 -0.15 2.09
CA ASP A 166 8.38 -1.03 1.22
C ASP A 166 7.06 -0.34 0.83
N PRO A 167 6.83 -0.04 -0.46
CA PRO A 167 5.57 0.52 -0.92
C PRO A 167 4.45 -0.51 -0.71
N LEU A 168 3.39 -0.09 -0.03
CA LEU A 168 2.20 -0.89 0.23
C LEU A 168 0.94 -0.03 0.10
N PRO A 169 0.62 0.41 -1.13
CA PRO A 169 -0.58 1.22 -1.43
C PRO A 169 -1.84 0.36 -1.43
N ASP A 170 -3.03 0.92 -1.21
CA ASP A 170 -4.28 0.16 -1.33
C ASP A 170 -4.58 -0.21 -2.79
N LEU A 171 -4.19 -1.41 -3.23
CA LEU A 171 -4.35 -1.86 -4.62
C LEU A 171 -5.79 -1.84 -5.11
N ARG A 172 -6.76 -1.97 -4.20
CA ARG A 172 -8.19 -1.97 -4.52
C ARG A 172 -8.68 -0.61 -5.03
N ARG A 173 -7.89 0.45 -4.79
CA ARG A 173 -8.12 1.81 -5.31
C ARG A 173 -7.34 2.09 -6.60
N LEU A 174 -6.37 1.24 -6.95
CA LEU A 174 -5.43 1.47 -8.05
C LEU A 174 -5.67 0.53 -9.25
N ALA A 175 -6.15 -0.69 -9.00
CA ALA A 175 -6.54 -1.61 -10.05
C ALA A 175 -7.79 -1.12 -10.78
N ASP A 176 -7.89 -1.42 -12.07
CA ASP A 176 -9.17 -1.31 -12.77
C ASP A 176 -10.17 -2.37 -12.25
N ARG A 177 -11.42 -2.28 -12.73
CA ARG A 177 -12.50 -3.20 -12.30
C ARG A 177 -12.25 -4.68 -12.62
N ALA A 178 -11.34 -4.99 -13.55
CA ALA A 178 -10.95 -6.33 -13.91
C ALA A 178 -9.64 -6.77 -13.23
N GLY A 179 -9.12 -5.98 -12.29
CA GLY A 179 -7.86 -6.22 -11.60
C GLY A 179 -6.62 -5.85 -12.42
N GLY A 180 -6.79 -5.11 -13.53
CA GLY A 180 -5.74 -4.69 -14.44
C GLY A 180 -4.93 -3.51 -13.89
N MET A 181 -3.60 -3.60 -13.99
CA MET A 181 -2.67 -2.54 -13.59
C MET A 181 -1.28 -2.74 -14.22
N ASP A 182 -0.37 -1.78 -14.00
CA ASP A 182 1.07 -2.03 -14.16
C ASP A 182 1.63 -2.68 -12.88
N LEU A 183 1.89 -3.98 -12.95
CA LEU A 183 2.35 -4.80 -11.84
C LEU A 183 3.79 -4.46 -11.41
N ALA A 184 4.59 -3.83 -12.29
CA ALA A 184 5.96 -3.43 -11.97
C ALA A 184 6.05 -2.05 -11.34
N ALA A 185 5.05 -1.18 -11.52
CA ALA A 185 5.10 0.20 -11.07
C ALA A 185 5.28 0.31 -9.55
N VAL A 186 6.19 1.19 -9.14
CA VAL A 186 6.47 1.44 -7.72
C VAL A 186 5.26 1.98 -6.95
N VAL A 187 4.42 2.79 -7.59
CA VAL A 187 3.17 3.30 -6.99
C VAL A 187 2.11 2.23 -6.79
N ASN A 188 2.27 1.06 -7.42
CA ASN A 188 1.42 -0.12 -7.19
C ASN A 188 2.08 -1.10 -6.21
N GLY A 189 3.34 -0.88 -5.80
CA GLY A 189 4.06 -1.79 -4.89
C GLY A 189 5.15 -2.62 -5.55
N GLY A 190 5.39 -2.46 -6.85
CA GLY A 190 6.50 -3.11 -7.56
C GLY A 190 7.86 -2.57 -7.08
N GLN A 191 8.86 -3.45 -7.01
CA GLN A 191 10.19 -3.09 -6.50
C GLN A 191 11.30 -3.77 -7.30
N VAL A 192 12.38 -3.03 -7.58
CA VAL A 192 13.59 -3.63 -8.15
C VAL A 192 14.41 -4.26 -7.03
N THR A 193 14.48 -5.58 -7.01
CA THR A 193 15.14 -6.34 -5.93
C THR A 193 16.62 -6.59 -6.22
N ALA A 194 17.00 -6.75 -7.49
CA ALA A 194 18.39 -6.93 -7.91
C ALA A 194 18.67 -6.38 -9.31
N ALA A 195 19.93 -6.06 -9.58
CA ALA A 195 20.43 -5.73 -10.91
C ALA A 195 21.92 -6.12 -11.03
N SER A 196 22.38 -6.44 -12.24
CA SER A 196 23.78 -6.83 -12.52
C SER A 196 24.79 -5.69 -12.39
N GLY A 197 24.32 -4.45 -12.49
CA GLY A 197 25.15 -3.26 -12.39
C GLY A 197 24.33 -1.98 -12.25
N GLU A 198 24.93 -1.01 -11.57
CA GLU A 198 24.47 0.38 -11.48
C GLU A 198 25.67 1.27 -11.80
N PHE A 199 25.50 2.26 -12.68
CA PHE A 199 26.57 3.21 -12.94
C PHE A 199 26.16 4.66 -12.71
N PHE A 200 25.16 5.14 -13.44
CA PHE A 200 24.81 6.57 -13.42
C PHE A 200 23.51 6.89 -12.70
N ALA A 201 22.57 5.95 -12.62
CA ALA A 201 21.23 6.20 -12.12
C ALA A 201 20.66 4.99 -11.37
N SER A 202 19.82 5.25 -10.36
CA SER A 202 19.25 4.22 -9.49
C SER A 202 18.42 3.23 -10.31
N ARG A 203 18.59 1.93 -10.04
CA ARG A 203 17.77 0.85 -10.64
C ARG A 203 16.26 1.08 -10.46
N HIS A 204 15.83 1.75 -9.38
CA HIS A 204 14.42 2.02 -9.10
C HIS A 204 13.77 2.94 -10.14
N ASN A 205 14.56 3.73 -10.87
CA ASN A 205 14.08 4.55 -11.98
C ASN A 205 13.34 3.73 -13.05
N LEU A 206 13.73 2.47 -13.22
CA LEU A 206 13.12 1.55 -14.18
C LEU A 206 11.61 1.40 -13.95
N VAL A 207 11.17 1.41 -12.68
CA VAL A 207 9.78 1.18 -12.28
C VAL A 207 9.06 2.45 -11.81
N MET A 208 9.69 3.61 -11.98
CA MET A 208 9.14 4.90 -11.57
C MET A 208 7.91 5.31 -12.37
N VAL A 209 7.09 6.19 -11.81
CA VAL A 209 5.94 6.78 -12.51
C VAL A 209 6.33 7.74 -13.61
N GLY A 210 5.37 7.97 -14.51
CA GLY A 210 5.50 8.92 -15.60
C GLY A 210 6.56 8.53 -16.62
N ASP A 211 6.73 9.42 -17.57
CA ASP A 211 7.74 9.30 -18.62
C ASP A 211 9.08 9.80 -18.09
N SER A 212 10.17 9.23 -18.61
CA SER A 212 11.49 9.73 -18.29
C SER A 212 11.67 11.15 -18.85
N VAL A 213 12.29 12.04 -18.08
CA VAL A 213 12.55 13.43 -18.51
C VAL A 213 13.95 13.65 -19.12
N HIS A 214 14.90 12.78 -18.79
CA HIS A 214 16.27 12.77 -19.32
C HIS A 214 16.95 11.43 -19.01
N MET A 215 18.14 11.17 -19.57
CA MET A 215 18.87 9.89 -19.34
C MET A 215 19.15 9.57 -17.86
N GLY A 216 19.44 10.58 -17.03
CA GLY A 216 19.65 10.38 -15.58
C GLY A 216 18.41 9.92 -14.80
N ASP A 217 17.25 9.88 -15.44
CA ASP A 217 15.98 9.48 -14.86
C ASP A 217 15.60 8.06 -15.32
N GLY A 218 16.46 7.31 -16.02
CA GLY A 218 16.28 5.88 -16.31
C GLY A 218 17.23 4.99 -15.49
N TRP A 219 17.35 3.72 -15.89
CA TRP A 219 18.39 2.80 -15.43
C TRP A 219 19.46 2.67 -16.51
N GLU A 220 20.73 2.79 -16.15
CA GLU A 220 21.86 2.68 -17.09
C GLU A 220 23.04 1.92 -16.48
N THR A 221 23.62 1.01 -17.28
CA THR A 221 24.77 0.21 -16.89
C THR A 221 26.08 0.67 -17.56
N ARG A 222 27.21 0.15 -17.09
CA ARG A 222 28.52 0.42 -17.71
C ARG A 222 28.62 -0.34 -19.04
N ARG A 223 29.33 0.24 -20.00
CA ARG A 223 29.73 -0.45 -21.24
C ARG A 223 30.44 -1.77 -20.92
N ARG A 224 29.91 -2.87 -21.42
CA ARG A 224 30.44 -4.22 -21.30
C ARG A 224 31.31 -4.53 -22.52
N ARG A 225 32.48 -5.15 -22.26
CA ARG A 225 33.44 -5.57 -23.29
C ARG A 225 33.64 -7.08 -23.37
N GLY A 226 33.16 -7.82 -22.36
CA GLY A 226 33.23 -9.27 -22.27
C GLY A 226 31.89 -9.94 -22.58
N PRO A 227 31.83 -11.29 -22.55
CA PRO A 227 30.59 -12.02 -22.78
C PRO A 227 29.54 -11.71 -21.70
N GLY A 228 28.28 -12.03 -22.01
CA GLY A 228 27.13 -11.85 -21.13
C GLY A 228 26.32 -10.60 -21.44
N HIS A 229 25.44 -10.25 -20.49
CA HIS A 229 24.47 -9.17 -20.62
C HIS A 229 24.19 -8.56 -19.24
N ASP A 230 23.51 -7.41 -19.21
CA ASP A 230 23.03 -6.82 -17.96
C ASP A 230 21.56 -7.13 -17.72
N TRP A 231 21.15 -7.14 -16.46
CA TRP A 231 19.80 -7.50 -16.08
C TRP A 231 19.30 -6.75 -14.85
N ALA A 232 17.98 -6.64 -14.73
CA ALA A 232 17.28 -6.12 -13.56
C ALA A 232 16.09 -7.04 -13.22
N VAL A 233 15.93 -7.37 -11.94
CA VAL A 233 14.82 -8.16 -11.42
C VAL A 233 13.86 -7.25 -10.68
N VAL A 234 12.59 -7.31 -11.06
CA VAL A 234 11.48 -6.60 -10.44
C VAL A 234 10.58 -7.63 -9.75
N ARG A 235 10.36 -7.45 -8.46
CA ARG A 235 9.25 -8.08 -7.74
C ARG A 235 7.99 -7.30 -8.07
N LEU A 236 6.98 -8.01 -8.56
CA LEU A 236 5.69 -7.41 -8.90
C LEU A 236 4.93 -7.02 -7.62
N ALA A 237 4.01 -6.06 -7.76
CA ALA A 237 3.15 -5.57 -6.69
C ALA A 237 2.37 -6.70 -5.98
N ALA A 238 1.87 -7.64 -6.78
CA ALA A 238 1.16 -8.84 -6.36
C ALA A 238 1.36 -9.92 -7.43
N THR A 239 1.06 -11.18 -7.08
CA THR A 239 1.04 -12.27 -8.07
C THR A 239 0.04 -11.97 -9.17
N GLY A 240 0.51 -11.85 -10.41
CA GLY A 240 -0.31 -11.42 -11.53
C GLY A 240 0.00 -12.16 -12.82
N VAL A 241 -0.97 -12.17 -13.72
CA VAL A 241 -0.83 -12.68 -15.09
C VAL A 241 -0.26 -11.56 -15.94
N VAL A 242 0.96 -11.74 -16.46
CA VAL A 242 1.67 -10.71 -17.25
C VAL A 242 1.21 -10.77 -18.71
N GLU A 243 0.41 -9.80 -19.13
CA GLU A 243 -0.22 -9.79 -20.46
C GLU A 243 0.58 -8.98 -21.49
N ARG A 244 1.33 -7.97 -21.02
CA ARG A 244 2.09 -7.08 -21.89
C ARG A 244 3.28 -6.45 -21.18
N VAL A 245 4.39 -6.31 -21.89
CA VAL A 245 5.59 -5.62 -21.41
C VAL A 245 5.90 -4.42 -22.30
N ASP A 246 6.19 -3.27 -21.69
CA ASP A 246 6.65 -2.05 -22.35
C ASP A 246 8.09 -1.76 -21.92
N ILE A 247 8.99 -1.65 -22.89
CA ILE A 247 10.38 -1.27 -22.68
C ILE A 247 10.62 0.07 -23.37
N ASP A 248 10.78 1.10 -22.55
CA ASP A 248 11.02 2.46 -23.00
C ASP A 248 12.52 2.76 -23.01
N THR A 249 13.05 3.21 -24.14
CA THR A 249 14.44 3.66 -24.32
C THR A 249 14.52 5.15 -24.63
N THR A 250 13.45 5.90 -24.36
CA THR A 250 13.40 7.37 -24.47
C THR A 250 14.62 7.98 -23.76
N HIS A 251 15.17 9.03 -24.38
CA HIS A 251 16.45 9.69 -24.04
C HIS A 251 17.74 8.89 -24.30
N TYR A 252 17.73 7.56 -24.44
CA TYR A 252 18.91 6.75 -24.75
C TYR A 252 19.16 6.66 -26.26
N LYS A 253 19.73 7.71 -26.83
CA LYS A 253 19.91 7.84 -28.30
C LYS A 253 21.13 7.07 -28.82
N GLY A 254 22.23 7.08 -28.08
CA GLY A 254 23.51 6.48 -28.48
C GLY A 254 23.96 5.31 -27.60
N ASN A 255 23.20 5.00 -26.56
CA ASN A 255 23.54 4.02 -25.52
C ASN A 255 22.29 3.25 -25.05
N HIS A 256 21.28 3.11 -25.90
CA HIS A 256 20.25 2.08 -25.71
C HIS A 256 20.89 0.70 -25.90
N PRO A 257 20.36 -0.34 -25.24
CA PRO A 257 20.74 -1.71 -25.55
C PRO A 257 20.32 -2.10 -26.98
N ASP A 258 21.15 -2.90 -27.66
CA ASP A 258 20.81 -3.37 -29.02
C ASP A 258 19.61 -4.32 -29.00
N ARG A 259 19.53 -5.17 -27.95
CA ARG A 259 18.44 -6.15 -27.78
C ARG A 259 18.04 -6.28 -26.32
N CYS A 260 16.85 -6.82 -26.09
CA CYS A 260 16.39 -7.24 -24.77
C CYS A 260 15.70 -8.60 -24.81
N SER A 261 15.61 -9.25 -23.66
CA SER A 261 14.64 -10.32 -23.41
C SER A 261 13.97 -10.12 -22.05
N VAL A 262 12.80 -10.71 -21.88
CA VAL A 262 12.05 -10.62 -20.62
C VAL A 262 11.65 -12.01 -20.18
N GLU A 263 11.86 -12.29 -18.90
CA GLU A 263 11.53 -13.55 -18.26
C GLU A 263 10.64 -13.32 -17.05
N VAL A 264 9.81 -14.30 -16.74
CA VAL A 264 8.96 -14.32 -15.55
C VAL A 264 9.27 -15.54 -14.69
N CYS A 265 9.03 -15.44 -13.40
CA CYS A 265 8.99 -16.62 -12.54
C CYS A 265 8.00 -16.44 -11.39
N THR A 266 7.67 -17.56 -10.77
CA THR A 266 6.86 -17.63 -9.56
C THR A 266 7.73 -18.20 -8.45
N ALA A 267 7.82 -17.45 -7.36
CA ALA A 267 8.55 -17.84 -6.16
C ALA A 267 7.82 -17.35 -4.91
N GLY A 268 8.02 -18.07 -3.81
CA GLY A 268 7.56 -17.65 -2.49
C GLY A 268 8.51 -16.63 -1.87
N GLY A 269 7.94 -15.53 -1.35
CA GLY A 269 8.68 -14.50 -0.62
C GLY A 269 9.32 -13.42 -1.50
N ASP A 270 10.13 -12.57 -0.88
CA ASP A 270 10.72 -11.36 -1.48
C ASP A 270 12.11 -11.57 -2.11
N ALA A 271 12.66 -12.79 -2.02
CA ALA A 271 14.00 -13.10 -2.53
C ALA A 271 14.02 -13.30 -4.05
N VAL A 272 15.12 -12.89 -4.69
CA VAL A 272 15.34 -13.10 -6.12
C VAL A 272 15.44 -14.60 -6.42
N PRO A 273 14.58 -15.16 -7.28
CA PRO A 273 14.61 -16.60 -7.56
C PRO A 273 15.84 -16.99 -8.38
N ALA A 274 16.51 -18.07 -7.96
CA ALA A 274 17.71 -18.57 -8.65
C ALA A 274 17.37 -19.34 -9.93
N GLU A 275 16.22 -20.02 -9.96
CA GLU A 275 15.75 -20.88 -11.04
C GLU A 275 14.26 -20.65 -11.33
N GLY A 276 13.71 -21.32 -12.34
CA GLY A 276 12.28 -21.23 -12.68
C GLY A 276 11.89 -20.04 -13.58
N TRP A 277 12.87 -19.41 -14.23
CA TRP A 277 12.64 -18.32 -15.18
C TRP A 277 12.15 -18.85 -16.52
N ARG A 278 10.99 -18.35 -16.98
CA ARG A 278 10.41 -18.61 -18.31
C ARG A 278 10.48 -17.35 -19.16
N THR A 279 11.00 -17.46 -20.37
CA THR A 279 10.99 -16.35 -21.33
C THR A 279 9.58 -16.03 -21.81
N VAL A 280 9.19 -14.76 -21.72
CA VAL A 280 7.91 -14.21 -22.21
C VAL A 280 8.11 -13.22 -23.36
N VAL A 281 9.28 -12.60 -23.42
CA VAL A 281 9.73 -11.82 -24.58
C VAL A 281 11.08 -12.39 -25.00
N PRO A 282 11.18 -13.05 -26.18
CA PRO A 282 12.46 -13.58 -26.66
C PRO A 282 13.44 -12.44 -26.96
N GLU A 283 14.70 -12.78 -27.18
CA GLU A 283 15.73 -11.79 -27.54
C GLU A 283 15.32 -11.01 -28.79
N THR A 284 14.96 -9.74 -28.60
CA THR A 284 14.34 -8.89 -29.61
C THR A 284 15.09 -7.57 -29.73
N ARG A 285 15.20 -7.05 -30.95
CA ARG A 285 15.89 -5.78 -31.22
C ARG A 285 15.13 -4.59 -30.66
N LEU A 286 15.89 -3.67 -30.06
CA LEU A 286 15.41 -2.38 -29.61
C LEU A 286 15.94 -1.28 -30.54
N GLY A 287 15.24 -0.15 -30.56
CA GLY A 287 15.64 1.07 -31.24
C GLY A 287 15.99 2.18 -30.25
N PRO A 288 16.76 3.18 -30.67
CA PRO A 288 17.08 4.34 -29.84
C PRO A 288 15.85 5.23 -29.64
N HIS A 289 15.70 5.79 -28.44
CA HIS A 289 14.68 6.81 -28.17
C HIS A 289 13.26 6.37 -28.57
N ALA A 290 12.90 5.13 -28.25
CA ALA A 290 11.66 4.50 -28.68
C ALA A 290 11.00 3.69 -27.58
N ARG A 291 9.69 3.49 -27.70
CA ARG A 291 8.89 2.57 -26.88
C ARG A 291 8.65 1.26 -27.62
N HIS A 292 8.84 0.16 -26.91
CA HIS A 292 8.75 -1.18 -27.46
C HIS A 292 7.70 -1.96 -26.68
N LEU A 293 6.62 -2.31 -27.37
CA LEU A 293 5.46 -2.94 -26.77
C LEU A 293 5.37 -4.40 -27.20
N PHE A 294 5.43 -5.30 -26.23
CA PHE A 294 5.40 -6.74 -26.46
C PHE A 294 4.16 -7.34 -25.81
N GLY A 295 3.31 -8.00 -26.60
CA GLY A 295 2.28 -8.89 -26.06
C GLY A 295 2.92 -10.18 -25.55
N VAL A 296 2.37 -10.75 -24.49
CA VAL A 296 2.80 -12.06 -23.98
C VAL A 296 1.77 -13.10 -24.39
N ASP A 297 2.22 -14.06 -25.19
CA ASP A 297 1.42 -15.23 -25.56
C ASP A 297 1.38 -16.21 -24.37
N ASP A 298 0.20 -16.79 -24.13
CA ASP A 298 -0.08 -17.73 -23.04
C ASP A 298 0.50 -17.28 -21.67
N PRO A 299 -0.03 -16.18 -21.12
CA PRO A 299 0.52 -15.57 -19.92
C PRO A 299 0.21 -16.42 -18.68
N ASP A 300 1.25 -16.77 -17.93
CA ASP A 300 1.12 -17.46 -16.64
C ASP A 300 1.18 -16.47 -15.47
N PRO A 301 0.66 -16.84 -14.29
CA PRO A 301 0.92 -16.11 -13.05
C PRO A 301 2.42 -16.01 -12.76
N ALA A 302 2.86 -14.83 -12.34
CA ALA A 302 4.23 -14.52 -11.98
C ALA A 302 4.29 -13.65 -10.71
N THR A 303 5.36 -13.78 -9.93
CA THR A 303 5.69 -12.88 -8.82
C THR A 303 6.87 -11.96 -9.15
N HIS A 304 7.70 -12.35 -10.11
CA HIS A 304 8.88 -11.58 -10.52
C HIS A 304 9.02 -11.52 -12.04
N VAL A 305 9.61 -10.42 -12.51
CA VAL A 305 10.02 -10.19 -13.89
C VAL A 305 11.52 -9.90 -13.92
N ARG A 306 12.24 -10.48 -14.87
CA ARG A 306 13.64 -10.15 -15.16
C ARG A 306 13.72 -9.55 -16.56
N LEU A 307 14.22 -8.31 -16.62
CA LEU A 307 14.60 -7.64 -17.86
C LEU A 307 16.08 -7.92 -18.10
N ASN A 308 16.42 -8.49 -19.25
CA ASN A 308 17.78 -8.66 -19.73
C ASN A 308 18.04 -7.68 -20.88
N ILE A 309 19.16 -6.98 -20.87
CA ILE A 309 19.59 -6.02 -21.89
C ILE A 309 20.96 -6.42 -22.46
N PHE A 310 21.08 -6.44 -23.78
CA PHE A 310 22.24 -7.02 -24.47
C PHE A 310 22.99 -5.97 -25.31
N PRO A 311 24.33 -5.90 -25.19
CA PRO A 311 25.15 -6.45 -24.10
C PRO A 311 25.07 -5.62 -22.80
N ASP A 312 24.67 -4.36 -22.92
CA ASP A 312 24.56 -3.33 -21.88
C ASP A 312 23.74 -2.16 -22.44
N GLY A 313 23.51 -1.11 -21.65
CA GLY A 313 22.90 0.14 -22.11
C GLY A 313 21.97 0.76 -21.08
N GLY A 314 21.10 1.64 -21.54
CA GLY A 314 20.12 2.31 -20.70
C GLY A 314 18.66 2.11 -21.15
N VAL A 315 17.79 2.01 -20.15
CA VAL A 315 16.34 1.84 -20.28
C VAL A 315 15.65 2.88 -19.41
N ALA A 316 14.77 3.66 -20.02
CA ALA A 316 14.01 4.70 -19.34
C ALA A 316 12.99 4.11 -18.38
N ARG A 317 12.16 3.18 -18.84
CA ARG A 317 11.10 2.54 -18.04
C ARG A 317 10.86 1.10 -18.47
N LEU A 318 10.46 0.29 -17.50
CA LEU A 318 9.80 -0.99 -17.70
C LEU A 318 8.36 -0.86 -17.20
N ARG A 319 7.39 -1.27 -18.00
CA ARG A 319 6.00 -1.47 -17.57
C ARG A 319 5.63 -2.92 -17.77
N VAL A 320 4.95 -3.50 -16.80
CA VAL A 320 4.47 -4.89 -16.84
C VAL A 320 2.96 -4.84 -16.63
N ARG A 321 2.21 -4.70 -17.72
CA ARG A 321 0.76 -4.63 -17.66
C ARG A 321 0.18 -6.03 -17.59
N GLY A 322 -0.75 -6.21 -16.67
CA GLY A 322 -1.38 -7.50 -16.42
C GLY A 322 -2.50 -7.39 -15.40
N ARG A 323 -3.01 -8.54 -14.97
CA ARG A 323 -4.09 -8.62 -13.98
C ARG A 323 -3.63 -9.36 -12.74
N VAL A 324 -4.02 -8.86 -11.57
CA VAL A 324 -3.77 -9.55 -10.30
C VAL A 324 -4.61 -10.82 -10.23
N THR A 325 -3.99 -11.93 -9.83
CA THR A 325 -4.68 -13.21 -9.63
C THR A 325 -5.49 -13.21 -8.33
N ASP A 326 -6.46 -14.12 -8.19
CA ASP A 326 -7.22 -14.26 -6.94
C ASP A 326 -6.31 -14.50 -5.73
N ASP A 327 -5.27 -15.33 -5.88
CA ASP A 327 -4.29 -15.58 -4.83
C ASP A 327 -3.36 -14.40 -4.59
N GLY A 328 -3.01 -13.66 -5.65
CA GLY A 328 -2.28 -12.39 -5.54
C GLY A 328 -3.06 -11.35 -4.74
N TRP A 329 -4.36 -11.23 -4.98
CA TRP A 329 -5.25 -10.37 -4.22
C TRP A 329 -5.29 -10.78 -2.74
N ARG A 330 -5.57 -12.05 -2.45
CA ARG A 330 -5.62 -12.57 -1.08
C ARG A 330 -4.31 -12.32 -0.33
N ALA A 331 -3.17 -12.68 -0.94
CA ALA A 331 -1.87 -12.48 -0.32
C ALA A 331 -1.58 -10.99 -0.06
N TRP A 332 -1.84 -10.13 -1.04
CA TRP A 332 -1.65 -8.70 -0.91
C TRP A 332 -2.58 -8.09 0.15
N GLY A 333 -3.87 -8.43 0.12
CA GLY A 333 -4.89 -7.89 1.01
C GLY A 333 -4.71 -8.34 2.46
N THR A 334 -4.27 -9.59 2.69
CA THR A 334 -3.90 -10.06 4.03
C THR A 334 -2.66 -9.31 4.54
N ARG A 335 -1.61 -9.18 3.73
CA ARG A 335 -0.41 -8.39 4.10
C ARG A 335 -0.78 -6.94 4.41
N TRP A 336 -1.65 -6.33 3.61
CA TRP A 336 -2.14 -4.97 3.85
C TRP A 336 -2.85 -4.85 5.19
N LEU A 337 -3.78 -5.76 5.50
CA LEU A 337 -4.50 -5.79 6.78
C LEU A 337 -3.55 -5.98 7.98
N ASP A 338 -2.54 -6.83 7.83
CA ASP A 338 -1.57 -7.15 8.89
C ASP A 338 -0.78 -5.93 9.35
N VAL A 339 -0.47 -5.02 8.42
CA VAL A 339 0.37 -3.84 8.73
C VAL A 339 -0.43 -2.57 9.01
N LEU A 340 -1.76 -2.58 8.92
CA LEU A 340 -2.56 -1.41 9.25
C LEU A 340 -2.36 -0.97 10.71
N LEU A 341 -2.46 0.34 10.94
CA LEU A 341 -2.66 0.86 12.29
C LEU A 341 -3.90 0.22 12.92
N ARG A 342 -3.89 0.09 14.25
CA ARG A 342 -4.94 -0.59 15.00
C ARG A 342 -6.33 -0.05 14.66
N GLU A 343 -6.49 1.27 14.67
CA GLU A 343 -7.75 1.96 14.42
C GLU A 343 -8.25 1.75 12.98
N GLN A 344 -7.32 1.70 12.01
CA GLN A 344 -7.66 1.42 10.62
C GLN A 344 -8.08 -0.03 10.42
N ALA A 345 -7.37 -0.97 11.04
CA ALA A 345 -7.70 -2.39 11.03
C ALA A 345 -9.08 -2.65 11.66
N GLU A 346 -9.34 -2.04 12.83
CA GLU A 346 -10.63 -2.13 13.50
C GLU A 346 -11.76 -1.59 12.61
N THR A 347 -11.52 -0.49 11.91
CA THR A 347 -12.49 0.11 10.97
C THR A 347 -12.84 -0.84 9.81
N VAL A 348 -11.84 -1.42 9.16
CA VAL A 348 -12.06 -2.30 7.99
C VAL A 348 -12.63 -3.67 8.38
N LEU A 349 -12.24 -4.18 9.56
CA LEU A 349 -12.80 -5.41 10.14
C LEU A 349 -14.25 -5.20 10.57
N ARG A 350 -14.60 -4.03 11.14
CA ARG A 350 -15.98 -3.69 11.53
C ARG A 350 -16.94 -3.66 10.34
N ALA A 351 -16.45 -3.33 9.14
CA ALA A 351 -17.23 -3.43 7.92
C ALA A 351 -17.58 -4.89 7.55
N CYS A 352 -16.79 -5.87 8.01
CA CYS A 352 -17.06 -7.29 7.80
C CYS A 352 -18.02 -7.85 8.86
N CYS A 353 -17.79 -7.53 10.13
CA CYS A 353 -18.63 -7.95 11.25
C CYS A 353 -18.71 -6.83 12.29
N ALA A 354 -19.93 -6.45 12.67
CA ALA A 354 -20.14 -5.29 13.53
C ALA A 354 -19.85 -5.55 15.03
N SER A 355 -19.68 -6.82 15.44
CA SER A 355 -19.36 -7.17 16.82
C SER A 355 -18.03 -6.56 17.25
N THR A 356 -18.06 -5.75 18.30
CA THR A 356 -16.89 -5.09 18.86
C THR A 356 -15.91 -6.11 19.44
N ALA A 357 -16.41 -7.18 20.08
CA ALA A 357 -15.59 -8.28 20.57
C ALA A 357 -14.89 -9.04 19.42
N TRP A 358 -15.60 -9.29 18.32
CA TRP A 358 -15.00 -9.93 17.14
C TRP A 358 -13.90 -9.07 16.52
N VAL A 359 -14.15 -7.77 16.34
CA VAL A 359 -13.18 -6.82 15.79
C VAL A 359 -11.93 -6.74 16.67
N ALA A 360 -12.10 -6.66 18.00
CA ALA A 360 -10.98 -6.65 18.94
C ALA A 360 -10.17 -7.96 18.89
N GLY A 361 -10.86 -9.11 18.85
CA GLY A 361 -10.23 -10.43 18.76
C GLY A 361 -9.43 -10.60 17.47
N MET A 362 -9.98 -10.19 16.32
CA MET A 362 -9.28 -10.21 15.04
C MET A 362 -8.07 -9.27 15.02
N THR A 363 -8.24 -8.05 15.53
CA THR A 363 -7.17 -7.07 15.60
C THR A 363 -5.99 -7.57 16.44
N ALA A 364 -6.27 -8.27 17.55
CA ALA A 364 -5.26 -8.84 18.44
C ALA A 364 -4.54 -10.07 17.86
N ARG A 365 -5.14 -10.78 16.89
CA ARG A 365 -4.53 -11.94 16.22
C ARG A 365 -3.65 -11.59 15.03
N ARG A 366 -3.57 -10.31 14.64
CA ARG A 366 -2.64 -9.86 13.59
C ARG A 366 -1.19 -9.96 14.07
N PRO A 367 -0.23 -10.26 13.17
CA PRO A 367 -0.41 -10.55 11.75
C PRO A 367 -0.91 -11.98 11.47
N PHE A 368 -1.70 -12.17 10.41
CA PHE A 368 -2.20 -13.47 9.96
C PHE A 368 -1.22 -14.19 9.02
N GLY A 369 -0.47 -13.45 8.20
CA GLY A 369 0.50 -13.99 7.25
C GLY A 369 -0.13 -14.50 5.93
N ASP A 370 -1.21 -15.26 6.00
CA ASP A 370 -1.93 -15.75 4.82
C ASP A 370 -3.46 -15.78 5.00
N PHE A 371 -4.15 -16.00 3.89
CA PHE A 371 -5.61 -15.98 3.84
C PHE A 371 -6.27 -17.15 4.59
N GLY A 372 -5.60 -18.31 4.65
CA GLY A 372 -6.06 -19.46 5.43
C GLY A 372 -6.04 -19.16 6.91
N ALA A 373 -4.94 -18.60 7.41
CA ALA A 373 -4.79 -18.16 8.80
C ALA A 373 -5.78 -17.04 9.16
N LEU A 374 -6.00 -16.07 8.26
CA LEU A 374 -7.01 -15.01 8.43
C LEU A 374 -8.41 -15.59 8.63
N THR A 375 -8.83 -16.51 7.77
CA THR A 375 -10.18 -17.09 7.84
C THR A 375 -10.35 -18.06 9.01
N ALA A 376 -9.32 -18.82 9.36
CA ALA A 376 -9.31 -19.66 10.55
C ALA A 376 -9.42 -18.82 11.83
N ALA A 377 -8.66 -17.72 11.93
CA ALA A 377 -8.76 -16.79 13.04
C ALA A 377 -10.16 -16.17 13.15
N ALA A 378 -10.78 -15.82 12.02
CA ALA A 378 -12.14 -15.30 11.99
C ALA A 378 -13.17 -16.29 12.52
N ASP A 379 -13.07 -17.56 12.12
CA ASP A 379 -13.94 -18.65 12.56
C ASP A 379 -13.74 -18.94 14.07
N ASP A 380 -12.49 -18.97 14.55
CA ASP A 380 -12.19 -19.18 15.97
C ASP A 380 -12.73 -18.05 16.85
N VAL A 381 -12.44 -16.78 16.49
CA VAL A 381 -12.91 -15.62 17.26
C VAL A 381 -14.43 -15.60 17.30
N TRP A 382 -15.10 -15.91 16.17
CA TRP A 382 -16.56 -15.99 16.10
C TRP A 382 -17.14 -17.09 16.99
N ARG A 383 -16.53 -18.27 17.01
CA ARG A 383 -16.96 -19.40 17.84
C ARG A 383 -16.91 -19.04 19.34
N ASP A 384 -15.89 -18.30 19.74
CA ASP A 384 -15.62 -17.98 21.14
C ASP A 384 -16.49 -16.80 21.66
N LEU A 385 -17.25 -16.13 20.78
CA LEU A 385 -18.16 -15.04 21.16
C LEU A 385 -19.36 -15.52 21.98
N GLY A 386 -19.74 -14.70 22.97
CA GLY A 386 -20.96 -14.88 23.75
C GLY A 386 -22.22 -14.46 22.98
N ALA A 387 -23.40 -14.77 23.54
CA ALA A 387 -24.68 -14.44 22.92
C ALA A 387 -24.85 -12.93 22.66
N ALA A 388 -24.44 -12.09 23.60
CA ALA A 388 -24.54 -10.63 23.47
C ALA A 388 -23.70 -10.09 22.30
N ASP A 389 -22.48 -10.59 22.10
CA ASP A 389 -21.59 -10.19 21.02
C ASP A 389 -22.15 -10.59 19.65
N ARG A 390 -22.81 -11.75 19.56
CA ARG A 390 -23.47 -12.21 18.34
C ARG A 390 -24.68 -11.36 18.02
N LEU A 391 -25.49 -11.01 19.02
CA LEU A 391 -26.63 -10.11 18.86
C LEU A 391 -26.20 -8.70 18.42
N GLU A 392 -25.06 -8.19 18.93
CA GLU A 392 -24.46 -6.94 18.45
C GLU A 392 -24.13 -7.02 16.95
N ALA A 393 -23.56 -8.14 16.48
CA ALA A 393 -23.30 -8.33 15.05
C ALA A 393 -24.59 -8.36 14.23
N PHE A 394 -25.65 -8.99 14.72
CA PHE A 394 -26.92 -9.12 14.00
C PHE A 394 -27.62 -7.76 13.84
N ALA A 395 -27.58 -6.92 14.88
CA ALA A 395 -28.24 -5.62 14.90
C ALA A 395 -27.74 -4.64 13.81
N ALA A 396 -26.56 -4.88 13.25
CA ALA A 396 -26.00 -4.05 12.18
C ALA A 396 -26.46 -4.45 10.76
N HIS A 397 -27.27 -5.49 10.61
CA HIS A 397 -27.80 -5.89 9.30
C HIS A 397 -29.16 -5.24 9.02
N PRO A 398 -29.36 -4.70 7.81
CA PRO A 398 -30.69 -4.31 7.37
C PRO A 398 -31.54 -5.56 7.12
N ARG A 399 -32.87 -5.40 7.21
CA ARG A 399 -33.81 -6.49 6.94
C ARG A 399 -33.71 -6.93 5.47
N ILE A 400 -33.94 -8.22 5.23
CA ILE A 400 -33.99 -8.75 3.86
C ILE A 400 -35.15 -8.10 3.09
N GLY A 401 -34.82 -7.41 2.00
CA GLY A 401 -35.79 -6.71 1.14
C GLY A 401 -35.86 -5.19 1.37
N ASP A 402 -35.20 -4.67 2.40
CA ASP A 402 -35.07 -3.23 2.59
C ASP A 402 -34.03 -2.63 1.64
N ARG A 403 -34.29 -1.40 1.17
CA ARG A 403 -33.38 -0.67 0.26
C ARG A 403 -32.27 0.10 0.98
N GLU A 404 -32.35 0.17 2.30
CA GLU A 404 -31.38 0.84 3.16
C GLU A 404 -30.27 -0.12 3.57
N GLY A 405 -29.02 0.36 3.65
CA GLY A 405 -27.88 -0.48 4.01
C GLY A 405 -26.58 -0.06 3.32
N SER A 406 -25.48 -0.67 3.77
CA SER A 406 -24.15 -0.50 3.19
C SER A 406 -24.09 -1.04 1.76
N ALA A 407 -23.07 -0.63 0.98
CA ALA A 407 -22.84 -1.16 -0.37
C ALA A 407 -22.77 -2.71 -0.40
N TRP A 408 -22.22 -3.30 0.66
CA TRP A 408 -22.15 -4.74 0.89
C TRP A 408 -23.53 -5.39 0.94
N SER A 409 -24.42 -4.86 1.80
CA SER A 409 -25.78 -5.37 1.93
C SER A 409 -26.57 -5.26 0.62
N LYS A 410 -26.42 -4.15 -0.12
CA LYS A 410 -27.10 -3.96 -1.41
C LYS A 410 -26.69 -5.01 -2.44
N GLN A 411 -25.41 -5.36 -2.48
CA GLN A 411 -24.91 -6.41 -3.38
C GLN A 411 -25.38 -7.80 -2.93
N GLU A 412 -25.30 -8.08 -1.63
CA GLU A 412 -25.72 -9.34 -1.01
C GLU A 412 -27.21 -9.64 -1.22
N GLN A 413 -28.07 -8.61 -1.22
CA GLN A 413 -29.53 -8.74 -1.31
C GLN A 413 -30.10 -8.41 -2.71
N SER A 414 -29.26 -8.32 -3.74
CA SER A 414 -29.69 -7.94 -5.10
C SER A 414 -30.83 -8.81 -5.65
N ALA A 415 -30.84 -10.10 -5.34
CA ALA A 415 -31.92 -11.03 -5.72
C ALA A 415 -33.24 -10.76 -4.97
N ALA A 416 -33.19 -10.37 -3.70
CA ALA A 416 -34.39 -10.00 -2.93
C ALA A 416 -35.04 -8.71 -3.47
N ALA A 417 -34.23 -7.74 -3.91
CA ALA A 417 -34.70 -6.46 -4.43
C ALA A 417 -35.40 -6.56 -5.81
N GLY A 418 -35.15 -7.63 -6.56
CA GLY A 418 -35.74 -7.88 -7.89
C GLY A 418 -36.93 -8.85 -7.90
N ALA A 419 -37.40 -9.30 -6.73
CA ALA A 419 -38.47 -10.30 -6.64
C ALA A 419 -39.83 -9.73 -7.09
N GLY A 420 -40.54 -10.50 -7.92
CA GLY A 420 -41.90 -10.20 -8.37
C GLY A 420 -42.98 -10.89 -7.51
N GLY A 421 -44.24 -10.52 -7.74
CA GLY A 421 -45.39 -11.13 -7.04
C GLY A 421 -45.51 -10.71 -5.58
N ASP A 422 -46.01 -11.62 -4.73
CA ASP A 422 -46.26 -11.36 -3.30
C ASP A 422 -45.05 -11.68 -2.39
N THR A 423 -43.95 -12.19 -2.96
CA THR A 423 -42.74 -12.57 -2.22
C THR A 423 -42.18 -11.43 -1.35
N PRO A 424 -42.05 -10.17 -1.83
CA PRO A 424 -41.57 -9.06 -0.99
C PRO A 424 -42.49 -8.76 0.20
N THR A 425 -43.81 -8.81 0.00
CA THR A 425 -44.80 -8.59 1.06
C THR A 425 -44.69 -9.66 2.14
N ARG A 426 -44.56 -10.93 1.73
CA ARG A 426 -44.41 -12.07 2.64
C ARG A 426 -43.09 -12.03 3.41
N LEU A 427 -41.98 -11.67 2.75
CA LEU A 427 -40.70 -11.46 3.43
C LEU A 427 -40.80 -10.34 4.48
N ALA A 428 -41.41 -9.21 4.13
CA ALA A 428 -41.59 -8.10 5.06
C ALA A 428 -42.48 -8.49 6.26
N ALA A 429 -43.56 -9.25 6.04
CA ALA A 429 -44.40 -9.76 7.10
C ALA A 429 -43.68 -10.79 7.99
N GLY A 430 -42.98 -11.75 7.38
CA GLY A 430 -42.22 -12.76 8.10
C GLY A 430 -41.06 -12.17 8.91
N ASN A 431 -40.37 -11.14 8.41
CA ASN A 431 -39.33 -10.42 9.16
C ASN A 431 -39.88 -9.82 10.46
N ARG A 432 -41.08 -9.22 10.43
CA ARG A 432 -41.73 -8.67 11.64
C ARG A 432 -42.04 -9.77 12.66
N VAL A 433 -42.67 -10.86 12.20
CA VAL A 433 -42.99 -12.01 13.08
C VAL A 433 -41.71 -12.64 13.65
N TYR A 434 -40.65 -12.70 12.87
CA TYR A 434 -39.36 -13.24 13.29
C TYR A 434 -38.73 -12.36 14.38
N GLU A 435 -38.69 -11.05 14.20
CA GLU A 435 -38.17 -10.09 15.19
C GLU A 435 -38.97 -10.14 16.50
N GLU A 436 -40.30 -10.18 16.43
CA GLU A 436 -41.17 -10.31 17.60
C GLU A 436 -40.91 -11.59 18.40
N ARG A 437 -40.62 -12.69 17.70
CA ARG A 437 -40.40 -14.00 18.32
C ARG A 437 -38.99 -14.17 18.90
N PHE A 438 -37.96 -13.75 18.17
CA PHE A 438 -36.56 -14.05 18.49
C PHE A 438 -35.77 -12.83 19.01
N GLY A 439 -36.33 -11.62 18.91
CA GLY A 439 -35.71 -10.40 19.43
C GLY A 439 -34.53 -9.88 18.61
N HIS A 440 -34.32 -10.41 17.41
CA HIS A 440 -33.29 -9.95 16.47
C HIS A 440 -33.77 -10.12 15.02
N VAL A 441 -33.10 -9.44 14.09
CA VAL A 441 -33.40 -9.51 12.65
C VAL A 441 -33.22 -10.93 12.11
N PHE A 442 -34.01 -11.28 11.09
CA PHE A 442 -33.81 -12.52 10.33
C PHE A 442 -32.51 -12.42 9.53
N LEU A 443 -31.54 -13.23 9.92
CA LEU A 443 -30.23 -13.25 9.29
C LEU A 443 -30.07 -14.48 8.39
N ILE A 444 -29.71 -14.24 7.14
CA ILE A 444 -29.42 -15.28 6.15
C ILE A 444 -28.30 -14.84 5.22
N CYS A 445 -27.40 -15.75 4.87
CA CYS A 445 -26.42 -15.51 3.82
C CYS A 445 -27.13 -15.52 2.46
N ALA A 446 -27.53 -14.34 1.99
CA ALA A 446 -28.32 -14.14 0.77
C ALA A 446 -27.53 -14.38 -0.53
N THR A 447 -26.20 -14.42 -0.47
CA THR A 447 -25.36 -14.59 -1.67
C THR A 447 -25.68 -15.90 -2.38
N GLY A 448 -26.11 -15.81 -3.63
CA GLY A 448 -26.46 -16.97 -4.47
C GLY A 448 -27.84 -17.55 -4.22
N ARG A 449 -28.70 -16.91 -3.39
CA ARG A 449 -30.06 -17.38 -3.09
C ARG A 449 -31.14 -16.54 -3.75
N SER A 450 -32.24 -17.18 -4.14
CA SER A 450 -33.45 -16.49 -4.62
C SER A 450 -34.28 -15.92 -3.46
N ALA A 451 -35.18 -14.98 -3.76
CA ALA A 451 -36.09 -14.43 -2.77
C ALA A 451 -37.06 -15.49 -2.20
N GLU A 452 -37.48 -16.43 -3.04
CA GLU A 452 -38.34 -17.55 -2.67
C GLU A 452 -37.63 -18.54 -1.75
N GLU A 453 -36.34 -18.83 -2.02
CA GLU A 453 -35.52 -19.67 -1.13
C GLU A 453 -35.34 -19.01 0.24
N MET A 454 -35.09 -17.70 0.27
CA MET A 454 -34.98 -16.94 1.52
C MET A 454 -36.31 -16.92 2.30
N LEU A 455 -37.43 -16.78 1.62
CA LEU A 455 -38.76 -16.84 2.23
C LEU A 455 -39.08 -18.23 2.77
N ALA A 456 -38.74 -19.29 2.03
CA ALA A 456 -38.91 -20.66 2.50
C ALA A 456 -38.07 -20.94 3.74
N ASP A 457 -36.84 -20.42 3.80
CA ASP A 457 -35.99 -20.52 4.98
C ASP A 457 -36.53 -19.72 6.18
N LEU A 458 -37.08 -18.54 5.94
CA LEU A 458 -37.75 -17.73 6.95
C LEU A 458 -38.94 -18.49 7.55
N ASP A 459 -39.85 -18.99 6.69
CA ASP A 459 -41.04 -19.74 7.10
C ASP A 459 -40.65 -21.00 7.91
N ARG A 460 -39.61 -21.72 7.48
CA ARG A 460 -39.08 -22.88 8.19
C ARG A 460 -38.49 -22.51 9.56
N ARG A 461 -37.68 -21.45 9.62
CA ARG A 461 -36.95 -21.04 10.84
C ARG A 461 -37.85 -20.39 11.89
N LEU A 462 -39.00 -19.85 11.49
CA LEU A 462 -40.07 -19.47 12.42
C LEU A 462 -40.57 -20.65 13.27
N GLY A 463 -40.34 -21.90 12.85
CA GLY A 463 -40.65 -23.09 13.64
C GLY A 463 -39.66 -23.41 14.77
N ASN A 464 -38.48 -22.80 14.80
CA ASN A 464 -37.42 -23.14 15.75
C ASN A 464 -37.70 -22.64 17.17
N ASP A 465 -37.10 -23.31 18.17
CA ASP A 465 -36.93 -22.74 19.50
C ASP A 465 -35.83 -21.65 19.50
N PRO A 466 -35.85 -20.69 20.45
CA PRO A 466 -34.90 -19.57 20.46
C PRO A 466 -33.42 -19.96 20.48
N ASP A 467 -33.04 -21.01 21.21
CA ASP A 467 -31.62 -21.43 21.32
C ASP A 467 -31.13 -22.08 20.02
N THR A 468 -31.98 -22.87 19.38
CA THR A 468 -31.72 -23.41 18.05
C THR A 468 -31.62 -22.29 17.02
N GLU A 469 -32.53 -21.33 17.04
CA GLU A 469 -32.52 -20.23 16.06
C GLU A 469 -31.31 -19.32 16.22
N LEU A 470 -30.91 -19.01 17.46
CA LEU A 470 -29.70 -18.23 17.72
C LEU A 470 -28.45 -18.90 17.13
N ARG A 471 -28.35 -20.23 17.23
CA ARG A 471 -27.25 -21.00 16.61
C ARG A 471 -27.30 -20.97 15.09
N VAL A 472 -28.49 -21.09 14.49
CA VAL A 472 -28.67 -21.01 13.04
C VAL A 472 -28.32 -19.62 12.52
N ALA A 473 -28.84 -18.56 13.15
CA ALA A 473 -28.51 -17.18 12.80
C ALA A 473 -27.00 -16.90 12.95
N ALA A 474 -26.37 -17.42 14.00
CA ALA A 474 -24.93 -17.27 14.18
C ALA A 474 -24.10 -17.94 13.07
N GLU A 475 -24.54 -19.08 12.55
CA GLU A 475 -23.88 -19.74 11.42
C GLU A 475 -24.08 -18.95 10.11
N GLU A 476 -25.26 -18.35 9.89
CA GLU A 476 -25.48 -17.46 8.75
C GLU A 476 -24.62 -16.19 8.85
N GLN A 477 -24.44 -15.61 10.04
CA GLN A 477 -23.51 -14.50 10.27
C GLN A 477 -22.07 -14.87 9.95
N ARG A 478 -21.63 -16.07 10.34
CA ARG A 478 -20.29 -16.58 10.04
C ARG A 478 -20.05 -16.62 8.53
N LYS A 479 -21.01 -17.15 7.76
CA LYS A 479 -20.95 -17.21 6.30
C LYS A 479 -20.87 -15.81 5.68
N VAL A 480 -21.70 -14.87 6.14
CA VAL A 480 -21.65 -13.48 5.67
C VAL A 480 -20.29 -12.84 5.97
N THR A 481 -19.80 -13.00 7.21
CA THR A 481 -18.48 -12.49 7.64
C THR A 481 -17.36 -13.04 6.75
N ARG A 482 -17.39 -14.35 6.42
CA ARG A 482 -16.40 -14.99 5.56
C ARG A 482 -16.40 -14.43 4.14
N ILE A 483 -17.59 -14.23 3.54
CA ILE A 483 -17.71 -13.59 2.22
C ILE A 483 -17.20 -12.15 2.27
N ARG A 484 -17.49 -11.42 3.36
CA ARG A 484 -17.02 -10.05 3.54
C ARG A 484 -15.50 -9.96 3.67
N LEU A 485 -14.89 -10.88 4.41
CA LEU A 485 -13.44 -10.98 4.51
C LEU A 485 -12.78 -11.33 3.17
N GLU A 486 -13.33 -12.28 2.41
CA GLU A 486 -12.85 -12.61 1.06
C GLU A 486 -12.83 -11.36 0.18
N LYS A 487 -13.96 -10.65 0.07
CA LYS A 487 -14.06 -9.42 -0.71
C LYS A 487 -13.21 -8.26 -0.18
N LEU A 488 -12.92 -8.22 1.13
CA LEU A 488 -12.04 -7.21 1.71
C LEU A 488 -10.61 -7.36 1.16
N VAL A 489 -10.12 -8.59 1.01
CA VAL A 489 -8.77 -8.88 0.54
C VAL A 489 -8.71 -9.15 -0.98
N ARG A 490 -9.83 -9.50 -1.59
CA ARG A 490 -9.99 -9.82 -3.02
C ARG A 490 -11.28 -9.17 -3.56
N PRO A 491 -11.22 -7.88 -3.93
CA PRO A 491 -12.39 -7.12 -4.36
C PRO A 491 -12.95 -7.49 -5.73
#